data_AF-A0A140DL20-F1
#
_entry.id   AF-A0A140DL20-F1
#
_cell.length_a   1.000
_cell.length_b   1.000
_cell.length_c   1.000
_cell.angle_alpha   90.00
_cell.angle_beta   90.00
_cell.angle_gamma   90.00
#
_symmetry.space_group_name_H-M   'P 1'
#
loop_
_entity.id
_entity.type
_entity.pdbx_description
1 polymer ?
#
loop_
_entity_poly.entity_id
_entity_poly.type
_entity_poly.pdbx_seq_one_letter_code
_entity_poly.pdbx_strand_id
1 'polypeptide(L)'
;TVTPDQDLLFSDHIHKTRIPFFTRSATTTYYGDIPIYCIRAMNQKAEERGGNADITKGGIGHTYVDIEMQSYVDHGIEFIIKIYGK
;
A
#
# COMPACT_ATOMS: atom_id res chain seq x y z
N THR A 1 9.07 -12.19 -13.09
CA THR A 1 7.84 -13.01 -13.12
C THR A 1 6.67 -12.05 -13.26
N VAL A 2 5.91 -12.13 -14.35
CA VAL A 2 4.72 -11.28 -14.55
C VAL A 2 3.63 -11.86 -13.67
N THR A 3 3.18 -11.11 -12.66
CA THR A 3 2.02 -11.48 -11.85
C THR A 3 0.78 -11.35 -12.74
N PRO A 4 0.07 -12.43 -13.06
CA PRO A 4 -1.07 -12.36 -13.98
C PRO A 4 -2.24 -11.62 -13.31
N ASP A 5 -2.97 -10.80 -14.06
CA ASP A 5 -4.09 -9.99 -13.54
C ASP A 5 -5.20 -10.83 -12.90
N GLN A 6 -5.30 -12.11 -13.24
CA GLN A 6 -6.26 -13.06 -12.65
C GLN A 6 -6.02 -13.33 -11.15
N ASP A 7 -4.81 -13.10 -10.64
CA ASP A 7 -4.46 -13.32 -9.23
C ASP A 7 -4.75 -12.07 -8.38
N LEU A 8 -5.20 -10.96 -8.97
CA LEU A 8 -5.45 -9.71 -8.27
C LEU A 8 -6.66 -9.84 -7.35
N LEU A 9 -6.43 -9.76 -6.04
CA LEU A 9 -7.48 -9.83 -5.03
C LEU A 9 -7.99 -8.45 -4.61
N PHE A 10 -7.11 -7.46 -4.60
CA PHE A 10 -7.43 -6.11 -4.13
C PHE A 10 -6.53 -5.07 -4.79
N SER A 11 -7.10 -3.90 -5.08
CA SER A 11 -6.37 -2.73 -5.56
C SER A 11 -6.96 -1.48 -4.93
N ASP A 12 -6.08 -0.56 -4.51
CA ASP A 12 -6.48 0.74 -3.99
C ASP A 12 -5.53 1.84 -4.48
N HIS A 13 -6.06 3.06 -4.63
CA HIS A 13 -5.29 4.27 -4.95
C HIS A 13 -5.46 5.28 -3.82
N ILE A 14 -4.39 5.49 -3.08
CA ILE A 14 -4.39 6.36 -1.92
C ILE A 14 -3.70 7.66 -2.27
N HIS A 15 -4.41 8.76 -2.12
CA HIS A 15 -3.86 10.10 -2.31
C HIS A 15 -4.18 11.00 -1.11
N LYS A 16 -3.17 11.66 -0.57
CA LYS A 16 -3.35 12.75 0.41
C LYS A 16 -2.44 13.91 0.05
N THR A 17 -3.02 15.11 -0.01
CA THR A 17 -2.28 16.34 -0.28
C THR A 17 -1.39 16.72 0.91
N ARG A 18 -0.24 17.33 0.59
CA ARG A 18 0.71 17.93 1.53
C ARG A 18 0.03 18.88 2.52
N ILE A 19 0.49 18.88 3.77
CA ILE A 19 0.32 20.02 4.69
C ILE A 19 1.71 20.52 5.10
N PRO A 20 1.94 21.84 5.12
CA PRO A 20 3.14 22.41 5.71
C PRO A 20 3.41 21.94 7.13
N PHE A 21 4.64 21.50 7.45
CA PHE A 21 5.09 21.08 8.79
C PHE A 21 4.42 19.83 9.40
N PHE A 22 3.60 19.09 8.64
CA PHE A 22 2.97 17.86 9.12
C PHE A 22 3.27 16.67 8.19
N THR A 23 3.22 15.47 8.74
CA THR A 23 3.17 14.22 7.97
C THR A 23 1.72 13.86 7.63
N ARG A 24 1.55 13.02 6.62
CA ARG A 24 0.28 12.37 6.29
C ARG A 24 0.39 10.88 6.51
N SER A 25 -0.68 10.28 7.01
CA SER A 25 -0.82 8.83 7.06
C SER A 25 -2.15 8.37 6.46
N ALA A 26 -2.15 7.13 6.01
CA ALA A 26 -3.35 6.40 5.61
C ALA A 26 -3.13 4.91 5.90
N THR A 27 -4.23 4.18 6.10
CA THR A 27 -4.20 2.73 6.24
C THR A 27 -5.12 2.15 5.19
N THR A 28 -4.66 1.13 4.48
CA THR A 28 -5.53 0.25 3.70
C THR A 28 -5.55 -1.12 4.33
N THR A 29 -6.72 -1.73 4.32
CA THR A 29 -6.95 -3.04 4.90
C THR A 29 -7.62 -3.93 3.88
N TYR A 30 -7.15 -5.17 3.78
CA TYR A 30 -7.76 -6.21 2.98
C TYR A 30 -8.07 -7.44 3.84
N TYR A 31 -9.24 -8.02 3.62
CA TYR A 31 -9.66 -9.31 4.15
C TYR A 31 -10.24 -10.15 3.01
N GLY A 32 -9.90 -11.43 2.98
CA GLY A 32 -10.50 -12.40 2.07
C GLY A 32 -10.23 -13.84 2.51
N ASP A 33 -10.38 -14.76 1.55
CA ASP A 33 -10.30 -16.22 1.80
C ASP A 33 -9.09 -16.88 1.12
N ILE A 34 -8.41 -16.17 0.22
CA ILE A 34 -7.27 -16.68 -0.55
C ILE A 34 -5.97 -16.20 0.09
N PRO A 35 -4.98 -17.09 0.35
CA PRO A 35 -3.69 -16.68 0.89
C PRO A 35 -2.95 -15.72 -0.05
N ILE A 36 -2.46 -14.62 0.53
CA ILE A 36 -1.70 -13.60 -0.19
C ILE A 36 -0.30 -14.13 -0.48
N TYR A 37 0.16 -14.02 -1.73
CA TYR A 37 1.55 -14.36 -2.08
C TYR A 37 2.37 -13.16 -2.56
N CYS A 38 1.72 -12.06 -2.94
CA CYS A 38 2.41 -10.85 -3.39
C CYS A 38 1.64 -9.60 -2.99
N ILE A 39 2.37 -8.62 -2.48
CA ILE A 39 1.86 -7.26 -2.19
C ILE A 39 2.77 -6.30 -2.95
N ARG A 40 2.16 -5.37 -3.70
CA ARG A 40 2.86 -4.27 -4.36
C ARG A 40 2.35 -2.97 -3.76
N ALA A 41 3.24 -2.27 -3.05
CA ALA A 41 3.02 -0.90 -2.61
C ALA A 41 3.89 0.03 -3.45
N MET A 42 3.28 0.77 -4.38
CA MET A 42 4.00 1.56 -5.37
C MET A 42 3.80 3.05 -5.09
N ASN A 43 4.84 3.70 -4.57
CA ASN A 43 4.87 5.16 -4.44
C ASN A 43 4.86 5.79 -5.84
N GLN A 44 3.91 6.68 -6.10
CA GLN A 44 3.78 7.41 -7.37
C GLN A 44 4.50 8.76 -7.37
N LYS A 45 5.04 9.19 -6.23
CA LYS A 45 5.83 10.41 -6.10
C LYS A 45 7.31 10.12 -6.30
N ALA A 46 8.07 11.16 -6.63
CA ALA A 46 9.53 11.12 -6.62
C ALA A 46 10.06 10.63 -5.25
N GLU A 47 11.20 9.96 -5.26
CA GLU A 47 11.77 9.26 -4.11
C GLU A 47 11.92 10.19 -2.89
N GLU A 48 12.31 11.44 -3.13
CA GLU A 48 12.51 12.47 -2.11
C GLU A 48 11.22 13.15 -1.63
N ARG A 49 10.05 12.83 -2.20
CA ARG A 49 8.76 13.48 -1.89
C ARG A 49 7.63 12.52 -1.55
N GLY A 50 7.98 11.25 -1.40
CA GLY A 50 7.04 10.18 -1.17
C GLY A 50 6.79 9.89 0.30
N GLY A 51 6.70 8.61 0.58
CA GLY A 51 6.53 8.06 1.90
C GLY A 51 6.96 6.61 1.95
N ASN A 52 6.77 6.01 3.11
CA ASN A 52 6.95 4.59 3.33
C ASN A 52 5.59 3.89 3.38
N ALA A 53 5.62 2.59 3.11
CA ALA A 53 4.48 1.70 3.28
C ALA A 53 4.93 0.48 4.07
N ASP A 54 4.26 0.23 5.19
CA ASP A 54 4.61 -0.77 6.17
C ASP A 54 3.43 -1.72 6.40
N ILE A 55 3.70 -3.02 6.37
CA ILE A 55 2.70 -4.02 6.78
C ILE A 55 2.65 -4.03 8.31
N THR A 56 1.50 -3.72 8.88
CA THR A 56 1.33 -3.67 10.34
C THR A 56 0.63 -4.91 10.90
N LYS A 57 -0.16 -5.62 10.07
CA LYS A 57 -0.78 -6.92 10.42
C LYS A 57 -0.95 -7.81 9.20
N GLY A 58 -0.99 -9.13 9.41
CA GLY A 58 -1.21 -10.12 8.36
C GLY A 58 -0.09 -10.13 7.33
N GLY A 59 -0.43 -10.18 6.04
CA GLY A 59 0.52 -10.10 4.93
C GLY A 59 0.68 -11.41 4.16
N ILE A 60 1.87 -11.66 3.63
CA ILE A 60 2.16 -12.85 2.82
C ILE A 60 1.87 -14.13 3.64
N GLY A 61 1.15 -15.07 3.05
CA GLY A 61 0.70 -16.32 3.68
C GLY A 61 -0.59 -16.19 4.50
N HIS A 62 -1.04 -14.97 4.80
CA HIS A 62 -2.32 -14.71 5.44
C HIS A 62 -3.39 -14.38 4.39
N THR A 63 -4.67 -14.50 4.76
CA THR A 63 -5.79 -14.08 3.92
C THR A 63 -6.23 -12.63 4.20
N TYR A 64 -5.44 -11.90 4.99
CA TYR A 64 -5.69 -10.51 5.36
C TYR A 64 -4.37 -9.73 5.47
N VAL A 65 -4.45 -8.41 5.33
CA VAL A 65 -3.32 -7.51 5.56
C VAL A 65 -3.79 -6.10 5.91
N ASP A 66 -3.10 -5.47 6.87
CA ASP A 66 -3.15 -4.03 7.13
C ASP A 66 -1.84 -3.41 6.62
N ILE A 67 -1.94 -2.38 5.77
CA ILE A 67 -0.80 -1.63 5.25
C ILE A 67 -0.97 -0.17 5.65
N GLU A 68 -0.04 0.34 6.44
CA GLU A 68 0.06 1.74 6.80
C GLU A 68 1.01 2.44 5.83
N MET A 69 0.61 3.60 5.31
CA MET A 69 1.49 4.47 4.54
C MET A 69 1.65 5.81 5.22
N GLN A 70 2.88 6.30 5.26
CA GLN A 70 3.22 7.57 5.91
C GLN A 70 4.13 8.41 5.01
N SER A 71 3.80 9.69 4.82
CA SER A 71 4.67 10.62 4.11
C SER A 71 5.85 11.05 4.98
N TYR A 72 6.91 11.51 4.34
CA TYR A 72 7.88 12.40 4.99
C TYR A 72 7.21 13.72 5.41
N VAL A 73 7.84 14.46 6.34
CA VAL A 73 7.36 15.78 6.81
C VAL A 73 7.27 16.73 5.62
N ASP A 74 6.26 17.59 5.57
CA ASP A 74 6.08 18.56 4.47
C ASP A 74 5.73 17.91 3.12
N HIS A 75 5.33 16.64 3.09
CA HIS A 75 4.95 15.92 1.87
C HIS A 75 3.52 15.37 1.94
N GLY A 76 3.00 15.02 0.76
CA GLY A 76 1.77 14.23 0.64
C GLY A 76 2.12 12.77 0.34
N ILE A 77 1.12 11.89 0.35
CA ILE A 77 1.29 10.50 -0.11
C ILE A 77 0.53 10.25 -1.40
N GLU A 78 1.08 9.37 -2.23
CA GLU A 78 0.38 8.82 -3.38
C GLU A 78 0.85 7.39 -3.64
N PHE A 79 0.00 6.42 -3.36
CA PHE A 79 0.33 5.00 -3.46
C PHE A 79 -0.71 4.27 -4.29
N ILE A 80 -0.24 3.36 -5.13
CA ILE A 80 -1.07 2.29 -5.69
C ILE A 80 -0.72 1.01 -4.94
N ILE A 81 -1.71 0.44 -4.27
CA ILE A 81 -1.59 -0.82 -3.55
C ILE A 81 -2.25 -1.89 -4.39
N LYS A 82 -1.57 -3.02 -4.61
CA LYS A 82 -2.12 -4.21 -5.24
C LYS A 82 -1.76 -5.46 -4.43
N ILE A 83 -2.75 -6.30 -4.16
CA ILE A 83 -2.60 -7.54 -3.40
C ILE A 83 -3.01 -8.69 -4.29
N TYR A 84 -2.18 -9.73 -4.31
CA TYR A 84 -2.37 -10.92 -5.12
C TYR A 84 -2.32 -12.18 -4.27
N GLY A 85 -3.15 -13.17 -4.60
CA GLY A 85 -3.22 -14.44 -3.88
C GLY A 85 -3.52 -15.62 -4.80
N LYS A 86 -3.27 -16.83 -4.28
CA LYS A 86 -3.51 -18.11 -4.95
C LYS A 86 -3.65 -19.25 -3.94
#